data_AF-A0A7V7KK22-F1
#
_entry.id   AF-A0A7V7KK22-F1
#
_cell.length_a   1.000
_cell.length_b   1.000
_cell.length_c   1.000
_cell.angle_alpha   90.00
_cell.angle_beta   90.00
_cell.angle_gamma   90.00
#
_symmetry.space_group_name_H-M   'P 1'
#
loop_
_entity.id
_entity.type
_entity.pdbx_description
1 polymer ?
#
loop_
_entity_poly.entity_id
_entity_poly.type
_entity_poly.pdbx_seq_one_letter_code
_entity_poly.pdbx_strand_id
1 'polypeptide(L)'
;MAFESSARSWLSVDRTTRGRCEQVGVTSRGEWAAAARRRGESRRLCRFAVYERDGLPCHDCGNSITRETVASRRLYRCPRCQPG
;
A
#
# COMPACT_ATOMS: atom_id res chain seq x y z
N MET A 1 25.18 -4.57 -45.12
CA MET A 1 25.08 -3.97 -43.77
C MET A 1 23.60 -3.72 -43.51
N ALA A 2 22.91 -4.66 -42.84
CA ALA A 2 21.51 -4.52 -42.47
C ALA A 2 21.43 -4.75 -40.96
N PHE A 3 21.16 -3.69 -40.20
CA PHE A 3 21.01 -3.72 -38.75
C PHE A 3 19.51 -3.76 -38.45
N GLU A 4 18.93 -4.95 -38.53
CA GLU A 4 17.55 -5.20 -38.09
C GLU A 4 17.55 -5.89 -36.73
N SER A 5 16.55 -5.51 -35.94
CA SER A 5 15.94 -6.32 -34.88
C SER A 5 16.66 -6.42 -33.53
N SER A 6 16.24 -5.58 -32.58
CA SER A 6 15.92 -6.08 -31.22
C SER A 6 15.02 -5.13 -30.42
N ALA A 7 13.80 -4.92 -30.91
CA ALA A 7 12.68 -4.45 -30.11
C ALA A 7 12.10 -5.56 -29.19
N ARG A 8 12.95 -6.29 -28.46
CA ARG A 8 12.52 -7.45 -27.63
C ARG A 8 12.91 -7.37 -26.14
N SER A 9 13.44 -6.25 -25.67
CA SER A 9 13.85 -6.09 -24.26
C SER A 9 12.97 -5.13 -23.45
N TRP A 10 11.66 -5.05 -23.74
CA TRP A 10 10.72 -4.21 -22.97
C TRP A 10 9.72 -5.01 -22.13
N LEU A 11 9.61 -6.34 -22.32
CA LEU A 11 8.59 -7.17 -21.66
C LEU A 11 9.02 -7.83 -20.34
N SER A 12 10.17 -7.47 -19.76
CA SER A 12 10.60 -8.01 -18.45
C SER A 12 10.33 -7.08 -17.26
N VAL A 13 9.86 -5.84 -17.48
CA VAL A 13 9.61 -4.89 -16.37
C VAL A 13 8.23 -5.10 -15.72
N ASP A 14 7.32 -5.83 -16.37
CA ASP A 14 5.94 -5.98 -15.91
C ASP A 14 5.76 -6.96 -14.73
N ARG A 15 6.76 -7.83 -14.43
CA ARG A 15 6.58 -8.90 -13.44
C ARG A 15 7.17 -8.62 -12.05
N THR A 16 8.01 -7.58 -11.90
CA THR A 16 8.74 -7.34 -10.63
C THR A 16 8.14 -6.19 -9.81
N THR A 17 7.42 -5.27 -10.43
CA THR A 17 6.78 -4.11 -9.77
C THR A 17 5.56 -4.48 -8.91
N ARG A 18 4.98 -5.67 -9.11
CA ARG A 18 3.80 -6.15 -8.36
C ARG A 18 4.13 -6.88 -7.04
N GLY A 19 5.41 -7.11 -6.74
CA GLY A 19 5.82 -8.13 -5.77
C GLY A 19 6.14 -7.67 -4.35
N ARG A 20 6.49 -6.40 -4.10
CA ARG A 20 7.23 -6.08 -2.87
C ARG A 20 6.78 -4.76 -2.24
N CYS A 21 5.97 -4.86 -1.19
CA CYS A 21 6.03 -3.83 -0.13
C CYS A 21 7.39 -4.10 0.56
N GLU A 22 8.50 -3.56 0.04
CA GLU A 22 9.80 -3.69 0.68
C GLU A 22 9.75 -3.06 2.07
N GLN A 23 10.42 -3.73 3.00
CA GLN A 23 10.25 -3.62 4.46
C GLN A 23 10.67 -2.27 5.06
N VAL A 24 11.28 -1.38 4.28
CA VAL A 24 11.70 -0.07 4.75
C VAL A 24 10.48 0.84 4.95
N GLY A 25 10.26 1.27 6.19
CA GLY A 25 9.15 2.15 6.55
C GLY A 25 7.77 1.48 6.49
N VAL A 26 7.70 0.16 6.69
CA VAL A 26 6.44 -0.60 6.79
C VAL A 26 5.92 -0.56 8.22
N THR A 27 4.67 -0.17 8.40
CA THR A 27 3.94 -0.28 9.68
C THR A 27 2.82 -1.32 9.63
N SER A 28 2.51 -1.88 8.45
CA SER A 28 1.54 -2.95 8.29
C SER A 28 2.14 -4.34 8.58
N ARG A 29 1.30 -5.25 9.08
CA ARG A 29 1.66 -6.68 9.17
C ARG A 29 1.73 -7.31 7.79
N GLY A 30 2.52 -8.38 7.64
CA GLY A 30 2.76 -9.03 6.34
C GLY A 30 1.48 -9.54 5.67
N GLU A 31 0.58 -10.12 6.44
CA GLU A 31 -0.73 -10.61 6.01
C GLU A 31 -1.66 -9.48 5.54
N TRP A 32 -1.64 -8.33 6.23
CA TRP A 32 -2.39 -7.14 5.84
C TRP A 32 -1.85 -6.54 4.54
N ALA A 33 -0.53 -6.44 4.41
CA ALA A 33 0.12 -5.98 3.19
C ALA A 33 -0.17 -6.90 1.99
N ALA A 34 -0.23 -8.22 2.21
CA ALA A 34 -0.59 -9.19 1.18
C ALA A 34 -2.07 -9.07 0.78
N ALA A 35 -2.97 -8.90 1.74
CA ALA A 35 -4.40 -8.68 1.48
C ALA A 35 -4.64 -7.37 0.71
N ALA A 36 -3.98 -6.28 1.10
CA ALA A 36 -4.01 -4.99 0.40
C ALA A 36 -3.58 -5.12 -1.07
N ARG A 37 -2.48 -5.85 -1.32
CA ARG A 37 -2.02 -6.13 -2.69
C ARG A 37 -3.05 -6.91 -3.50
N ARG A 38 -3.68 -7.93 -2.92
CA ARG A 38 -4.75 -8.69 -3.59
C ARG A 38 -5.96 -7.83 -3.96
N ARG A 39 -6.24 -6.77 -3.18
CA ARG A 39 -7.26 -5.76 -3.49
C ARG A 39 -6.82 -4.73 -4.54
N GLY A 40 -5.61 -4.84 -5.09
CA GLY A 40 -5.07 -3.89 -6.06
C GLY A 40 -4.56 -2.58 -5.44
N GLU A 41 -4.38 -2.52 -4.13
CA GLU A 41 -3.86 -1.32 -3.48
C GLU A 41 -2.38 -1.09 -3.84
N SER A 42 -2.00 0.17 -4.03
CA SER A 42 -0.64 0.55 -4.40
C SER A 42 0.40 0.15 -3.33
N ARG A 43 1.68 0.06 -3.74
CA ARG A 43 2.81 -0.18 -2.82
C ARG A 43 2.81 0.80 -1.63
N ARG A 44 2.44 2.06 -1.88
CA ARG A 44 2.39 3.09 -0.83
C ARG A 44 1.36 2.77 0.24
N LEU A 45 0.19 2.28 -0.16
CA LEU A 45 -0.91 2.00 0.77
C LEU A 45 -0.74 0.65 1.48
N CYS A 46 -0.21 -0.38 0.79
CA CYS A 46 -0.02 -1.71 1.36
C CYS A 46 0.97 -1.75 2.54
N ARG A 47 1.93 -0.81 2.60
CA ARG A 47 2.93 -0.74 3.68
C ARG A 47 2.43 -0.06 4.96
N PHE A 48 1.28 0.61 4.91
CA PHE A 48 0.75 1.34 6.06
C PHE A 48 -0.39 0.57 6.71
N ALA A 49 -0.38 0.51 8.04
CA ALA A 49 -1.51 -0.02 8.81
C ALA A 49 -2.71 0.93 8.76
N VAL A 50 -2.48 2.22 9.06
CA VAL A 50 -3.52 3.27 9.07
C VAL A 50 -3.13 4.56 8.33
N TYR A 51 -1.83 4.89 8.27
CA TYR A 51 -1.35 6.15 7.69
C TYR A 51 -1.69 6.27 6.20
N GLU A 52 -2.21 7.44 5.78
CA GLU A 52 -2.64 7.74 4.41
C GLU A 52 -3.71 6.80 3.82
N ARG A 53 -4.43 6.09 4.68
CA ARG A 53 -5.51 5.18 4.30
C ARG A 53 -6.90 5.73 4.65
N ASP A 54 -7.05 7.05 4.72
CA ASP A 54 -8.35 7.70 4.99
C ASP A 54 -9.43 7.19 4.02
N GLY A 55 -10.58 6.81 4.57
CA GLY A 55 -11.69 6.22 3.81
C GLY A 55 -11.51 4.76 3.38
N LEU A 56 -10.31 4.18 3.52
CA LEU A 56 -10.09 2.75 3.23
C LEU A 56 -10.46 1.87 4.43
N PRO A 57 -10.82 0.60 4.20
CA PRO A 57 -11.11 -0.34 5.27
C PRO A 57 -9.85 -0.61 6.11
N CYS A 58 -10.03 -0.64 7.43
CA CYS A 58 -9.05 -1.13 8.38
C CYS A 58 -8.72 -2.59 8.07
N HIS A 59 -7.43 -2.94 8.07
CA HIS A 59 -7.01 -4.32 7.80
C HIS A 59 -7.43 -5.33 8.87
N ASP A 60 -7.74 -4.84 10.08
CA ASP A 60 -8.11 -5.67 11.23
C ASP A 60 -9.64 -5.86 11.31
N CYS A 61 -10.40 -4.78 11.47
CA CYS A 61 -11.85 -4.85 11.69
C CYS A 61 -12.71 -4.45 10.47
N GLY A 62 -12.11 -4.01 9.36
CA GLY A 62 -12.83 -3.57 8.16
C GLY A 62 -13.46 -2.17 8.23
N ASN A 63 -13.57 -1.55 9.41
CA ASN A 63 -14.13 -0.19 9.54
C ASN A 63 -13.27 0.84 8.78
N SER A 64 -13.91 1.87 8.22
CA SER A 64 -13.21 2.96 7.53
C SER A 64 -12.22 3.65 8.48
N ILE A 65 -11.00 3.87 7.98
CA ILE A 65 -9.98 4.67 8.66
C ILE A 65 -10.33 6.15 8.51
N THR A 66 -10.16 6.93 9.57
CA THR A 66 -10.39 8.37 9.60
C THR A 66 -9.08 9.14 9.66
N ARG A 67 -9.02 10.26 8.94
CA ARG A 67 -7.99 11.29 9.08
C ARG A 67 -8.53 12.49 9.85
N GLU A 68 -7.84 12.84 10.92
CA GLU A 68 -8.15 13.97 11.80
C GLU A 68 -6.91 14.88 11.93
N THR A 69 -7.12 16.12 12.35
CA THR A 69 -6.02 17.05 12.67
C THR A 69 -5.99 17.27 14.17
N VAL A 70 -4.86 16.93 14.82
CA VAL A 70 -4.66 17.10 16.26
C VAL A 70 -3.38 17.91 16.47
N ALA A 71 -3.48 19.04 17.18
CA ALA A 71 -2.35 19.95 17.42
C ALA A 71 -1.57 20.28 16.12
N SER A 72 -2.30 20.62 15.04
CA SER A 72 -1.75 20.91 13.71
C SER A 72 -1.03 19.74 13.00
N ARG A 73 -1.12 18.51 13.52
CA ARG A 73 -0.56 17.29 12.90
C ARG A 73 -1.68 16.37 12.41
N ARG A 74 -1.41 15.67 11.30
CA ARG A 74 -2.33 14.66 10.75
C ARG A 74 -2.27 13.39 11.59
N LEU A 75 -3.44 12.97 12.08
CA LEU A 75 -3.63 11.69 12.76
C LEU A 75 -4.50 10.79 11.87
N TYR A 76 -4.09 9.54 11.72
CA TYR A 76 -4.87 8.52 11.04
C TYR A 76 -5.17 7.41 12.04
N ARG A 77 -6.45 7.04 12.19
CA ARG A 77 -6.85 6.00 13.13
C ARG A 77 -8.05 5.20 12.64
N CYS A 78 -8.22 4.00 13.18
CA CYS A 78 -9.46 3.26 13.07
C CYS A 78 -10.29 3.52 14.34
N PRO A 79 -11.49 4.13 14.25
CA PRO A 79 -12.29 4.47 15.44
C PRO A 79 -12.82 3.23 16.18
N ARG A 80 -12.86 2.06 15.52
CA ARG A 80 -13.24 0.78 16.16
C ARG A 80 -12.09 0.12 16.90
N CYS A 81 -10.89 0.02 16.29
CA CYS A 81 -9.75 -0.65 16.91
C CYS A 81 -8.99 0.24 17.90
N GLN A 82 -9.01 1.56 17.71
CA GLN A 82 -8.35 2.53 18.58
C GLN A 82 -9.38 3.52 19.09
N PRO A 83 -10.34 3.12 19.94
CA PRO A 83 -11.27 4.07 20.57
C PRO A 83 -10.47 5.15 21.30
N GLY A 84 -10.95 6.40 21.22
CA GLY A 84 -10.25 7.57 21.76
C GLY A 84 -10.11 7.50 23.28
#